data_AF-A0A9Q1RR08-F1
#
_entry.id   AF-A0A9Q1RR08-F1
#
_cell.length_a   1.000
_cell.length_b   1.000
_cell.length_c   1.000
_cell.angle_alpha   90.00
_cell.angle_beta   90.00
_cell.angle_gamma   90.00
#
_symmetry.space_group_name_H-M   'P 1'
#
loop_
_entity.id
_entity.type
_entity.pdbx_description
1 polymer ?
#
loop_
_entity_poly.entity_id
_entity_poly.type
_entity_poly.pdbx_seq_one_letter_code
_entity_poly.pdbx_strand_id
1 'polypeptide(L)'
;MLGCTEEIALEFRKHYKAFMDGFLCFPINLPRTAFHASLQGRKNAMKMIKDIVKERRLLKGKRKERDFLDHILGEVANEEEILTEETALSTIFAVLFAAFETTSAAIALGFKFLNAHPHVLTQLMVRP
;
A
#
# COMPACT_ATOMS: atom_id res chain seq x y z
N MET A 1 -0.05 -9.90 -0.22
CA MET A 1 -0.13 -8.89 -1.30
C MET A 1 1.24 -8.58 -1.92
N LEU A 2 2.32 -8.38 -1.15
CA LEU A 2 3.67 -8.15 -1.71
C LEU A 2 4.62 -9.37 -1.67
N GLY A 3 4.29 -10.43 -0.91
CA GLY A 3 5.18 -11.60 -0.76
C GLY A 3 6.48 -11.28 -0.01
N CYS A 4 6.42 -10.29 0.88
CA CYS A 4 7.55 -9.82 1.68
C CYS A 4 7.57 -10.47 3.06
N THR A 5 8.76 -10.53 3.66
CA THR A 5 8.91 -10.88 5.08
C THR A 5 8.24 -9.82 5.98
N GLU A 6 7.96 -10.20 7.22
CA GLU A 6 7.36 -9.30 8.21
C GLU A 6 8.22 -8.06 8.48
N GLU A 7 9.55 -8.21 8.47
CA GLU A 7 10.51 -7.12 8.62
C GLU A 7 10.39 -6.08 7.50
N ILE A 8 10.34 -6.53 6.24
CA ILE A 8 10.17 -5.65 5.07
C ILE A 8 8.82 -4.94 5.14
N ALA A 9 7.76 -5.65 5.55
CA ALA A 9 6.44 -5.06 5.70
C ALA A 9 6.41 -3.98 6.80
N LEU A 10 7.11 -4.21 7.92
CA LEU A 10 7.18 -3.26 9.03
C LEU A 10 7.96 -1.99 8.65
N GLU A 11 9.12 -2.13 8.00
CA GLU A 11 9.90 -0.97 7.57
C GLU A 11 9.17 -0.19 6.46
N PHE A 12 8.50 -0.88 5.53
CA PHE A 12 7.64 -0.24 4.55
C PHE A 12 6.54 0.57 5.25
N ARG A 13 5.83 -0.04 6.22
CA ARG A 13 4.75 0.62 6.98
C ARG A 13 5.25 1.86 7.71
N LYS A 14 6.47 1.86 8.25
CA LYS A 14 7.07 3.01 8.92
C LYS A 14 7.28 4.18 7.96
N HIS A 15 7.86 3.93 6.78
CA HIS A 15 8.00 4.97 5.74
C HIS A 15 6.66 5.45 5.21
N TYR A 16 5.73 4.52 5.06
CA TYR A 16 4.36 4.80 4.64
C TYR A 16 3.62 5.72 5.61
N LYS A 17 3.72 5.43 6.91
CA LYS A 17 3.13 6.25 7.96
C LYS A 17 3.69 7.67 7.96
N ALA A 18 5.01 7.83 7.81
CA ALA A 18 5.63 9.15 7.72
C ALA A 18 5.09 9.95 6.52
N PHE A 19 4.81 9.27 5.39
CA PHE A 19 4.12 9.90 4.26
C PHE A 19 2.71 10.34 4.61
N MET A 20 1.88 9.46 5.18
CA MET A 20 0.49 9.76 5.55
C MET A 20 0.39 10.93 6.54
N ASP A 21 1.19 10.91 7.60
CA ASP A 21 1.16 11.91 8.68
C ASP A 21 1.47 13.33 8.16
N GLY A 22 2.20 13.46 7.04
CA GLY A 22 2.52 14.73 6.40
C GLY A 22 1.93 14.91 5.01
N PHE A 23 0.93 14.12 4.61
CA PHE A 23 0.29 14.25 3.30
C PHE A 23 -0.64 15.46 3.25
N LEU A 24 -1.36 15.73 4.34
CA LEU A 24 -2.31 16.84 4.47
C LEU A 24 -1.77 18.03 5.29
N CYS A 25 -0.49 18.02 5.65
CA CYS A 25 0.10 19.13 6.39
C CYS A 25 0.47 20.30 5.47
N PHE A 26 0.68 21.48 6.06
CA PHE A 26 1.12 22.66 5.31
C PHE A 26 2.50 22.41 4.65
N PRO A 27 2.71 22.78 3.37
CA PRO A 27 3.84 22.33 2.56
C PRO A 27 5.15 23.10 2.84
N ILE A 28 5.58 23.15 4.10
CA ILE A 28 6.88 23.75 4.50
C ILE A 28 7.94 22.64 4.62
N ASN A 29 8.90 22.66 3.70
CA ASN A 29 10.03 21.71 3.67
C ASN A 29 11.19 22.18 4.55
N LEU A 30 11.01 22.15 5.87
CA LEU A 30 12.08 22.38 6.84
C LEU A 30 12.40 21.08 7.59
N PRO A 31 13.67 20.85 7.97
CA PRO A 31 14.01 19.73 8.84
C PRO A 31 13.10 19.77 10.08
N ARG A 32 12.51 18.63 10.46
CA ARG A 32 11.55 18.44 11.58
C ARG A 32 10.08 18.77 11.29
N THR A 33 9.70 19.19 10.09
CA THR A 33 8.27 19.31 9.74
C THR A 33 7.69 17.97 9.30
N ALA A 34 6.38 17.80 9.48
CA ALA A 34 5.65 16.66 8.96
C ALA A 34 5.78 16.55 7.43
N PHE A 35 5.80 17.68 6.71
CA PHE A 35 5.99 17.71 5.27
C PHE A 35 7.38 17.21 4.84
N HIS A 36 8.44 17.60 5.57
CA HIS A 36 9.77 17.06 5.30
C HIS A 36 9.83 15.55 5.55
N ALA A 37 9.23 15.09 6.65
CA ALA A 37 9.14 13.66 6.95
C ALA A 37 8.34 12.89 5.89
N SER A 38 7.26 13.47 5.34
CA SER A 38 6.46 12.81 4.31
C SER A 38 7.18 12.66 2.97
N LEU A 39 7.98 13.67 2.58
CA LEU A 39 8.85 13.57 1.41
C LEU A 39 9.86 12.43 1.54
N GLN A 40 10.50 12.30 2.72
CA GLN A 40 11.43 11.19 2.97
C GLN A 40 10.73 9.84 3.06
N GLY A 41 9.55 9.79 3.68
CA GLY A 41 8.69 8.61 3.73
C GLY A 41 8.35 8.10 2.33
N ARG A 42 7.88 8.99 1.45
CA ARG A 42 7.60 8.65 0.03
C ARG A 42 8.84 8.16 -0.68
N LYS A 43 9.97 8.86 -0.55
CA LYS A 43 11.24 8.48 -1.20
C LYS A 43 11.67 7.06 -0.82
N ASN A 44 11.65 6.74 0.48
CA ASN A 44 12.09 5.44 0.98
C ASN A 44 11.09 4.32 0.64
N ALA A 45 9.78 4.57 0.78
CA ALA A 45 8.75 3.61 0.38
C ALA A 45 8.83 3.28 -1.12
N MET A 46 9.02 4.29 -1.99
CA MET A 46 9.20 4.10 -3.42
C MET A 46 10.47 3.29 -3.75
N LYS A 47 11.56 3.50 -3.00
CA LYS A 47 12.78 2.69 -3.15
C LYS A 47 12.49 1.22 -2.84
N MET A 48 11.79 0.94 -1.74
CA MET A 48 11.42 -0.45 -1.39
C MET A 48 10.52 -1.10 -2.43
N ILE A 49 9.52 -0.39 -2.96
CA ILE A 49 8.66 -0.91 -4.04
C ILE A 49 9.50 -1.24 -5.28
N LYS A 50 10.44 -0.36 -5.66
CA LYS A 50 11.38 -0.60 -6.77
C LYS A 50 12.19 -1.88 -6.56
N ASP A 51 12.73 -2.07 -5.36
CA ASP A 51 13.54 -3.24 -5.03
C ASP A 51 12.70 -4.53 -5.08
N ILE A 52 11.48 -4.52 -4.54
CA ILE A 52 10.52 -5.65 -4.61
C ILE A 52 10.16 -5.98 -6.07
N VAL A 53 9.87 -4.97 -6.90
CA VAL A 53 9.54 -5.16 -8.32
C VAL A 53 10.73 -5.75 -9.09
N LYS A 54 11.95 -5.26 -8.84
CA LYS A 54 13.17 -5.80 -9.46
C LYS A 54 13.37 -7.27 -9.10
N GLU A 55 13.26 -7.61 -7.82
CA GLU A 55 13.39 -8.99 -7.36
C GLU A 55 12.36 -9.90 -8.02
N ARG A 56 11.10 -9.46 -8.09
CA ARG A 56 10.03 -10.19 -8.78
C ARG A 56 10.31 -10.43 -10.25
N ARG A 57 10.84 -9.42 -10.97
CA ARG A 57 11.22 -9.56 -12.38
C ARG A 57 12.36 -10.57 -12.58
N LEU A 58 13.33 -10.63 -11.66
CA LEU A 58 14.42 -11.63 -11.70
C LEU A 58 13.92 -13.06 -11.47
N LEU A 59 12.81 -13.22 -10.74
CA LEU A 59 12.15 -14.50 -10.47
C LEU A 59 11.09 -14.88 -11.52
N LYS A 60 10.91 -14.06 -12.57
CA LYS A 60 9.91 -14.28 -13.64
C LYS A 60 10.14 -15.66 -14.30
N GLY A 61 9.08 -16.45 -14.39
CA GLY A 61 9.12 -17.84 -14.89
C GLY A 61 9.42 -18.92 -13.86
N LYS A 62 9.85 -18.57 -12.64
CA LYS A 62 10.06 -19.52 -11.52
C LYS A 62 8.89 -19.56 -10.52
N ARG A 63 8.04 -18.52 -10.52
CA ARG A 63 6.82 -18.47 -9.70
C ARG A 63 5.65 -19.12 -10.42
N LYS A 64 4.99 -20.08 -9.76
CA LYS A 64 3.75 -20.72 -10.24
C LYS A 64 2.50 -19.87 -10.04
N GLU A 65 2.51 -18.97 -9.06
CA GLU A 65 1.36 -18.17 -8.66
C GLU A 65 1.53 -16.73 -9.16
N ARG A 66 0.50 -16.20 -9.83
CA ARG A 66 0.42 -14.80 -10.27
C ARG A 66 -0.47 -14.03 -9.32
N ASP A 67 0.02 -12.90 -8.80
CA ASP A 67 -0.75 -11.99 -7.96
C ASP A 67 -1.05 -10.65 -8.66
N PHE A 68 -1.76 -9.76 -7.97
CA PHE A 68 -2.17 -8.45 -8.49
C PHE A 68 -0.99 -7.61 -9.02
N LEU A 69 0.18 -7.69 -8.38
CA LEU A 69 1.36 -6.98 -8.83
C LEU A 69 1.91 -7.59 -10.12
N ASP A 70 1.79 -8.90 -10.32
CA ASP A 70 2.20 -9.54 -11.58
C ASP A 70 1.30 -9.11 -12.75
N HIS A 71 0.03 -8.78 -12.50
CA HIS A 71 -0.84 -8.14 -13.49
C HIS A 71 -0.39 -6.71 -13.81
N ILE A 72 -0.18 -5.86 -12.80
CA ILE A 72 0.31 -4.49 -13.02
C ILE A 72 1.64 -4.52 -13.78
N LEU A 73 2.57 -5.39 -13.40
CA LEU A 73 3.88 -5.51 -14.06
C LEU A 73 3.80 -6.13 -15.46
N GLY A 74 2.74 -6.89 -15.75
CA GLY A 74 2.46 -7.46 -17.07
C GLY A 74 2.00 -6.40 -18.06
N GLU A 75 1.07 -5.54 -17.66
CA GLU A 75 0.58 -4.40 -18.46
C GLU A 75 1.73 -3.44 -18.80
N VAL A 76 2.56 -3.08 -17.82
CA VAL A 76 3.74 -2.21 -17.98
C VAL A 76 4.78 -2.76 -18.97
N ALA A 77 4.78 -4.07 -19.25
CA ALA A 77 5.74 -4.70 -20.15
C ALA A 77 5.25 -4.77 -21.60
N ASN A 78 4.00 -4.42 -21.90
CA ASN A 78 3.47 -4.37 -23.26
C ASN A 78 3.91 -3.06 -23.92
N GLU A 79 4.64 -3.14 -25.03
CA GLU A 79 5.25 -2.01 -25.74
C GLU A 79 4.23 -1.02 -26.34
N GLU A 80 2.94 -1.35 -26.34
CA GLU A 80 1.84 -0.52 -26.84
C GLU A 80 1.16 0.34 -25.76
N GLU A 81 1.56 0.24 -24.49
CA GLU A 81 0.84 0.85 -23.36
C GLU A 81 1.48 2.11 -22.75
N ILE A 82 0.62 3.01 -22.26
CA ILE A 82 0.90 4.36 -21.72
C ILE A 82 1.75 4.34 -20.43
N LEU A 83 1.99 3.16 -19.86
CA LEU A 83 2.54 2.97 -18.50
C LEU A 83 4.06 2.77 -18.50
N THR A 84 4.81 3.84 -18.20
CA THR A 84 6.24 3.73 -17.89
C THR A 84 6.47 3.01 -16.55
N GLU A 85 7.67 2.49 -16.32
CA GLU A 85 8.05 1.89 -15.03
C GLU A 85 7.84 2.85 -13.85
N GLU A 86 8.11 4.14 -14.03
CA GLU A 86 7.88 5.15 -13.00
C GLU A 86 6.38 5.33 -12.69
N THR A 87 5.54 5.36 -13.72
CA THR A 87 4.09 5.41 -13.57
C THR A 87 3.57 4.15 -12.87
N ALA A 88 4.07 2.97 -13.23
CA ALA A 88 3.71 1.71 -12.58
C ALA A 88 3.99 1.72 -11.07
N LEU A 89 5.20 2.12 -10.69
CA LEU A 89 5.60 2.17 -9.29
C LEU A 89 4.76 3.20 -8.51
N SER A 90 4.46 4.33 -9.14
CA SER A 90 3.60 5.37 -8.57
C SER A 90 2.16 4.89 -8.42
N THR A 91 1.66 4.10 -9.37
CA THR A 91 0.33 3.46 -9.30
C THR A 91 0.29 2.45 -8.17
N ILE A 92 1.30 1.59 -8.02
CA ILE A 92 1.39 0.64 -6.89
C ILE A 92 1.34 1.40 -5.56
N PHE A 93 2.12 2.48 -5.43
CA PHE A 93 2.12 3.32 -4.23
C PHE A 93 0.75 3.96 -3.97
N ALA A 94 0.07 4.44 -5.01
CA ALA A 94 -1.25 5.05 -4.91
C ALA A 94 -2.37 4.04 -4.58
N VAL A 95 -2.30 2.82 -5.09
CA VAL A 95 -3.24 1.75 -4.71
C VAL A 95 -3.05 1.38 -3.25
N LEU A 96 -1.80 1.25 -2.79
CA LEU A 96 -1.49 1.03 -1.38
C LEU A 96 -2.01 2.18 -0.50
N PHE A 97 -1.94 3.42 -1.00
CA PHE A 97 -2.51 4.61 -0.35
C PHE A 97 -4.01 4.51 -0.17
N ALA A 98 -4.71 4.27 -1.28
CA ALA A 98 -6.15 4.20 -1.28
C ALA A 98 -6.66 3.07 -0.37
N ALA A 99 -5.97 1.92 -0.37
CA ALA A 99 -6.42 0.74 0.36
C ALA A 99 -6.11 0.76 1.86
N PHE A 100 -4.93 1.25 2.28
CA PHE A 100 -4.44 1.01 3.64
C PHE A 100 -5.22 1.80 4.70
N GLU A 101 -5.36 3.10 4.52
CA GLU A 101 -6.04 3.93 5.54
C GLU A 101 -7.55 3.68 5.56
N THR A 102 -8.18 3.64 4.39
CA THR A 102 -9.64 3.53 4.28
C THR A 102 -10.15 2.20 4.83
N THR A 103 -9.50 1.09 4.48
CA THR A 103 -9.89 -0.25 4.94
C THR A 103 -9.69 -0.40 6.43
N SER A 104 -8.57 0.10 6.98
CA SER A 104 -8.32 0.07 8.43
C SER A 104 -9.38 0.87 9.19
N ALA A 105 -9.70 2.07 8.73
CA ALA A 105 -10.74 2.90 9.35
C ALA A 105 -12.13 2.25 9.24
N ALA A 106 -12.47 1.70 8.07
CA ALA A 106 -13.74 1.01 7.83
C ALA A 106 -13.91 -0.21 8.75
N ILE A 107 -12.87 -1.04 8.91
CA ILE A 107 -12.90 -2.20 9.80
C ILE A 107 -13.07 -1.75 11.26
N ALA A 108 -12.28 -0.77 11.71
CA ALA A 108 -12.36 -0.25 13.08
C ALA A 108 -13.74 0.34 13.40
N LEU A 109 -14.31 1.12 12.47
CA LEU A 109 -15.66 1.63 12.58
C LEU A 109 -16.71 0.52 12.54
N GLY A 110 -16.51 -0.49 11.70
CA GLY A 110 -17.33 -1.69 11.66
C GLY A 110 -17.41 -2.34 13.04
N PHE A 111 -16.27 -2.63 13.68
CA PHE A 111 -16.26 -3.17 15.04
C PHE A 111 -16.91 -2.24 16.06
N LYS A 112 -16.64 -0.94 15.98
CA LYS A 112 -17.26 0.06 16.87
C LYS A 112 -18.79 0.02 16.76
N PHE A 113 -19.34 0.01 15.55
CA PHE A 113 -20.77 0.00 15.31
C PHE A 113 -21.41 -1.35 15.68
N LEU A 114 -20.75 -2.47 15.41
CA LEU A 114 -21.22 -3.79 15.84
C LEU A 114 -21.29 -3.89 17.37
N ASN A 115 -20.27 -3.39 18.07
CA ASN A 115 -20.27 -3.35 19.53
C ASN A 115 -21.35 -2.41 20.10
N ALA A 116 -21.62 -1.28 19.44
CA ALA A 116 -22.68 -0.36 19.83
C ALA A 116 -24.09 -0.88 19.52
N HIS A 117 -24.23 -1.83 18.59
CA HIS A 117 -25.52 -2.40 18.16
C HIS A 117 -25.50 -3.94 18.16
N PRO A 118 -25.52 -4.60 19.34
CA PRO A 118 -25.42 -6.06 19.44
C PRO A 118 -26.52 -6.85 18.70
N HIS A 119 -27.69 -6.24 18.49
CA HIS A 119 -28.78 -6.83 17.72
C HIS A 119 -28.41 -7.00 16.23
N VAL A 120 -27.68 -6.04 15.64
CA VAL A 120 -27.14 -6.14 14.27
C VAL A 120 -26.10 -7.25 14.19
N LEU A 121 -25.20 -7.32 15.18
CA LEU A 121 -24.22 -8.41 15.26
C LEU A 121 -24.90 -9.78 15.31
N THR A 122 -25.97 -9.92 16.11
CA THR A 122 -26.75 -11.15 16.20
C THR A 122 -27.40 -11.53 14.86
N GLN A 123 -27.81 -10.56 14.05
CA GLN A 123 -28.36 -10.80 12.72
C GLN A 123 -27.28 -11.15 11.68
N LEU A 124 -26.08 -10.57 11.79
CA LEU A 124 -24.94 -10.85 10.90
C LEU A 124 -24.27 -12.19 11.18
N MET A 125 -24.44 -12.71 12.39
CA MET A 125 -24.06 -14.08 12.70
C MET A 125 -24.99 -15.02 11.95
N VAL A 126 -24.48 -15.65 10.88
CA VAL A 126 -25.17 -16.73 10.16
C VAL A 126 -25.56 -17.79 11.18
N ARG A 127 -26.87 -17.99 11.40
CA ARG A 127 -27.32 -19.18 12.13
C ARG A 127 -27.11 -20.38 11.20
N PRO A 128 -26.30 -21.37 11.61
CA PRO A 128 -26.10 -22.59 10.82
C PRO A 128 -27.41 -23.36 10.64
#